data_AF-A0A7W6X498-F1
#
_entry.id   AF-A0A7W6X498-F1
#
_cell.length_a   1.000
_cell.length_b   1.000
_cell.length_c   1.000
_cell.angle_alpha   90.00
_cell.angle_beta   90.00
_cell.angle_gamma   90.00
#
_symmetry.space_group_name_H-M   'P 1'
#
loop_
_entity.id
_entity.type
_entity.pdbx_description
1 polymer ?
#
loop_
_entity_poly.entity_id
_entity_poly.type
_entity_poly.pdbx_seq_one_letter_code
_entity_poly.pdbx_strand_id
1 'polypeptide(L)'
;MDWTWYLFRFDGRINRALLWQALLIVALLAGLLGVIGQVIHLLNADGSLKLSIKLDFDFGLDDLFKLVDPRTYRSLASFDRTDLILKSSGLSLFLWIFLATAIKRLHDRDRSGWWIVLFFFVPGLFSQFSDLLPDASWVLPFSLAASALWLWGIIELFIVPGTAGHNRFGPDPLADFDDGSASAAPPAKSWDQSREIEIVPPRASPPGGMHVKRGA
;
A
#
# COMPACT_ATOMS: atom_id res chain seq x y z
N MET A 1 11.35 4.34 11.57
CA MET A 1 10.01 4.12 10.99
C MET A 1 9.00 4.94 11.79
N ASP A 2 8.32 5.90 11.16
CA ASP A 2 7.21 6.63 11.80
C ASP A 2 5.93 5.79 11.70
N TRP A 3 5.52 5.19 12.81
CA TRP A 3 4.33 4.33 12.88
C TRP A 3 3.01 5.08 12.64
N THR A 4 2.97 6.37 13.01
CA THR A 4 1.77 7.19 12.85
C THR A 4 1.54 7.47 11.37
N TRP A 5 2.60 7.87 10.66
CA TRP A 5 2.55 8.03 9.21
C TRP A 5 2.19 6.70 8.53
N TYR A 6 2.87 5.61 8.93
CA TYR A 6 2.72 4.31 8.30
C TYR A 6 1.29 3.76 8.42
N LEU A 7 0.71 3.73 9.62
CA LEU A 7 -0.58 3.06 9.89
C LEU A 7 -1.81 3.97 9.82
N PHE A 8 -1.67 5.28 10.03
CA PHE A 8 -2.84 6.16 10.23
C PHE A 8 -2.98 7.29 9.23
N ARG A 9 -1.91 7.68 8.54
CA ARG A 9 -1.97 8.71 7.50
C ARG A 9 -2.31 8.13 6.12
N PHE A 10 -2.73 8.98 5.18
CA PHE A 10 -3.07 8.56 3.81
C PHE A 10 -2.07 9.05 2.76
N ASP A 11 -1.17 9.96 3.14
CA ASP A 11 -0.16 10.54 2.24
C ASP A 11 1.05 9.62 2.05
N GLY A 12 1.69 9.77 0.90
CA GLY A 12 2.91 9.06 0.52
C GLY A 12 2.66 7.71 -0.16
N ARG A 13 3.75 6.93 -0.25
CA ARG A 13 3.84 5.67 -0.99
C ARG A 13 4.42 4.59 -0.11
N ILE A 14 3.94 3.36 -0.24
CA ILE A 14 4.52 2.20 0.43
C ILE A 14 4.75 1.07 -0.56
N ASN A 15 5.82 0.31 -0.34
CA ASN A 15 6.07 -0.92 -1.09
C ASN A 15 5.13 -2.05 -0.64
N ARG A 16 5.09 -3.13 -1.42
CA ARG A 16 4.25 -4.31 -1.12
C ARG A 16 4.63 -4.99 0.20
N ALA A 17 5.91 -5.01 0.58
CA ALA A 17 6.36 -5.66 1.82
C ALA A 17 5.78 -4.97 3.05
N LEU A 18 5.73 -3.64 3.04
CA LEU A 18 5.07 -2.84 4.07
C LEU A 18 3.56 -3.06 4.06
N LEU A 19 2.91 -3.19 2.91
CA LEU A 19 1.49 -3.58 2.89
C LEU A 19 1.28 -4.95 3.57
N TRP A 20 2.07 -5.96 3.23
CA TRP A 20 2.03 -7.29 3.85
C TRP A 20 2.31 -7.23 5.36
N GLN A 21 3.24 -6.39 5.79
CA GLN A 21 3.53 -6.18 7.20
C GLN A 21 2.35 -5.54 7.93
N ALA A 22 1.67 -4.55 7.33
CA ALA A 22 0.49 -3.94 7.92
C ALA A 22 -0.63 -4.97 8.10
N LEU A 23 -0.82 -5.84 7.11
CA LEU A 23 -1.79 -6.94 7.22
C LEU A 23 -1.43 -7.91 8.35
N LEU A 24 -0.16 -8.26 8.48
CA LEU A 24 0.29 -9.11 9.58
C LEU A 24 0.01 -8.45 10.94
N ILE A 25 0.26 -7.15 11.08
CA ILE A 25 -0.05 -6.40 12.30
C ILE A 25 -1.56 -6.44 12.58
N VAL A 26 -2.41 -6.18 11.58
CA VAL A 26 -3.86 -6.23 11.73
C VAL A 26 -4.33 -7.64 12.11
N ALA A 27 -3.79 -8.69 11.48
CA ALA A 27 -4.12 -10.07 11.80
C ALA A 27 -3.75 -10.44 13.25
N LEU A 28 -2.58 -10.00 13.73
CA LEU A 28 -2.17 -10.21 15.12
C LEU A 28 -3.08 -9.45 16.10
N LEU A 29 -3.43 -8.20 15.80
CA LEU A 29 -4.34 -7.40 16.62
C LEU A 29 -5.76 -7.99 16.65
N ALA A 30 -6.25 -8.48 15.51
CA ALA A 30 -7.55 -9.14 15.42
C ALA A 30 -7.56 -10.46 16.21
N GLY A 31 -6.49 -11.26 16.11
CA GLY A 31 -6.32 -12.46 16.93
C GLY A 31 -6.31 -12.14 18.43
N LEU A 32 -5.58 -11.11 18.85
CA LEU A 32 -5.55 -10.64 20.23
C LEU A 32 -6.95 -10.17 20.70
N LEU A 33 -7.67 -9.42 19.86
CA LEU A 33 -9.03 -8.98 20.15
C LEU A 33 -9.98 -10.16 20.35
N GLY A 34 -9.86 -11.19 19.50
CA GLY A 34 -10.62 -12.44 19.63
C GLY A 34 -10.35 -13.16 20.94
N VAL A 35 -9.08 -13.25 21.36
CA VAL A 35 -8.69 -13.83 22.65
C VAL A 35 -9.27 -13.01 23.81
N ILE A 36 -9.20 -11.67 23.75
CA ILE A 36 -9.78 -10.79 24.78
C ILE A 36 -11.28 -11.03 24.89
N GLY A 37 -12.00 -11.10 23.76
CA GLY A 37 -13.43 -11.41 23.75
C GLY A 37 -13.72 -12.75 24.43
N GLN A 38 -12.94 -13.79 24.13
CA GLN A 38 -13.08 -15.10 24.79
C GLN A 38 -12.83 -15.04 26.30
N VAL A 39 -11.81 -14.31 26.74
CA VAL A 39 -11.51 -14.13 28.18
C VAL A 39 -12.68 -13.44 28.88
N ILE A 40 -13.25 -12.39 28.28
CA ILE A 40 -14.44 -11.70 28.82
C ILE A 40 -15.62 -12.67 28.94
N HIS A 41 -15.86 -13.49 27.90
CA HIS A 41 -16.92 -14.51 27.93
C HIS A 41 -16.69 -15.56 29.03
N LEU A 42 -15.46 -16.06 29.20
CA LEU A 42 -15.11 -17.01 30.26
C LEU A 42 -15.34 -16.43 31.67
N LEU A 43 -15.08 -15.14 31.87
CA LEU A 43 -15.29 -14.46 33.15
C LEU A 43 -16.79 -14.22 33.44
N ASN A 44 -17.63 -14.11 32.40
CA ASN A 44 -19.04 -13.74 32.53
C ASN A 44 -20.03 -14.92 32.54
N ALA A 45 -19.82 -16.02 31.81
CA ALA A 45 -20.54 -17.31 31.98
C ALA A 45 -20.10 -18.43 31.00
N ASP A 46 -20.01 -19.65 31.56
CA ASP A 46 -19.92 -21.02 30.99
C ASP A 46 -18.86 -21.33 29.91
N GLY A 47 -17.59 -21.29 30.33
CA GLY A 47 -16.59 -22.36 30.14
C GLY A 47 -16.20 -22.87 28.74
N SER A 48 -16.78 -22.38 27.64
CA SER A 48 -16.51 -22.88 26.29
C SER A 48 -15.50 -22.02 25.56
N LEU A 49 -14.23 -22.45 25.58
CA LEU A 49 -13.19 -21.92 24.70
C LEU A 49 -13.37 -22.46 23.28
N LYS A 50 -13.99 -21.67 22.40
CA LYS A 50 -14.10 -22.00 20.98
C LYS A 50 -13.12 -21.16 20.15
N LEU A 51 -11.85 -21.55 20.13
CA LEU A 51 -10.81 -20.90 19.33
C LEU A 51 -11.09 -21.11 17.83
N SER A 52 -11.79 -20.16 17.20
CA SER A 52 -11.95 -20.09 15.75
C SER A 52 -11.20 -18.87 15.26
N ILE A 53 -9.95 -19.06 14.82
CA ILE A 53 -9.21 -18.05 14.08
C ILE A 53 -9.69 -18.15 12.64
N LYS A 54 -10.74 -17.41 12.28
CA LYS A 54 -11.06 -17.16 10.87
C LYS A 54 -10.20 -15.99 10.42
N LEU A 55 -9.21 -16.26 9.56
CA LEU A 55 -8.49 -15.22 8.84
C LEU A 55 -9.34 -14.82 7.64
N ASP A 56 -10.34 -13.97 7.87
CA ASP A 56 -11.12 -13.39 6.78
C ASP A 56 -10.30 -12.23 6.18
N PHE A 57 -9.89 -12.38 4.92
CA PHE A 57 -9.07 -11.41 4.18
C PHE A 57 -9.87 -10.21 3.66
N ASP A 58 -11.11 -10.03 4.11
CA ASP A 58 -11.98 -8.97 3.63
C ASP A 58 -11.77 -7.62 4.37
N PHE A 59 -10.72 -7.54 5.20
CA PHE A 59 -10.23 -6.31 5.85
C PHE A 59 -11.30 -5.51 6.62
N GLY A 60 -12.37 -6.18 7.08
CA GLY A 60 -13.48 -5.61 7.83
C GLY A 60 -14.58 -4.96 6.97
N LEU A 61 -14.55 -5.13 5.64
CA LEU A 61 -15.56 -4.55 4.75
C LEU A 61 -16.90 -5.30 4.83
N ASP A 62 -16.88 -6.63 4.82
CA ASP A 62 -18.07 -7.47 5.01
C ASP A 62 -18.78 -7.12 6.32
N ASP A 63 -18.01 -6.94 7.38
CA ASP A 63 -18.55 -6.58 8.69
C ASP A 63 -19.06 -5.12 8.74
N LEU A 64 -18.48 -4.21 7.95
CA LEU A 64 -19.02 -2.87 7.75
C LEU A 64 -20.38 -2.91 7.03
N PHE A 65 -20.52 -3.75 5.99
CA PHE A 65 -21.79 -3.87 5.28
C PHE A 65 -22.86 -4.56 6.12
N LYS A 66 -22.49 -5.57 6.91
CA LYS A 66 -23.37 -6.18 7.92
C LYS A 66 -23.88 -5.17 8.94
N LEU A 67 -23.06 -4.20 9.33
CA LEU A 67 -23.45 -3.14 10.27
C LEU A 67 -24.49 -2.19 9.68
N VAL A 68 -24.57 -2.03 8.36
CA VAL A 68 -25.56 -1.16 7.69
C VAL A 68 -26.82 -1.94 7.30
N ASP A 69 -26.74 -3.28 7.20
CA ASP A 69 -27.89 -4.13 6.86
C ASP A 69 -28.88 -4.25 8.04
N PRO A 70 -30.12 -3.75 7.90
CA PRO A 70 -31.14 -3.82 8.94
C PRO A 70 -31.53 -5.24 9.38
N ARG A 71 -31.26 -6.25 8.55
CA ARG A 71 -31.57 -7.66 8.82
C ARG A 71 -30.65 -8.23 9.89
N THR A 72 -29.39 -7.81 9.87
CA THR A 72 -28.35 -8.32 10.79
C THR A 72 -28.55 -7.81 12.21
N TYR A 73 -29.20 -6.65 12.40
CA TYR A 73 -29.47 -6.12 13.74
C TYR A 73 -30.29 -7.07 14.62
N ARG A 74 -31.15 -7.92 14.04
CA ARG A 74 -31.91 -8.92 14.81
C ARG A 74 -31.05 -10.06 15.34
N SER A 75 -29.93 -10.41 14.67
CA SER A 75 -28.97 -11.40 15.17
C SER A 75 -27.99 -10.81 16.18
N LEU A 76 -27.86 -9.48 16.24
CA LEU A 76 -27.03 -8.77 17.20
C LEU A 76 -27.62 -8.72 18.62
N ALA A 77 -28.92 -8.98 18.76
CA ALA A 77 -29.60 -9.01 20.06
C ALA A 77 -29.11 -10.13 21.00
N SER A 78 -28.35 -11.11 20.49
CA SER A 78 -27.74 -12.19 21.28
C SER A 78 -26.30 -11.91 21.72
N PHE A 79 -25.68 -10.80 21.30
CA PHE A 79 -24.33 -10.45 21.72
C PHE A 79 -24.35 -9.62 23.01
N ASP A 80 -23.45 -9.94 23.94
CA ASP A 80 -23.18 -9.09 25.10
C ASP A 80 -22.73 -7.69 24.61
N ARG A 81 -23.21 -6.62 25.25
CA ARG A 81 -22.89 -5.23 24.83
C ARG A 81 -21.38 -5.00 24.80
N THR A 82 -20.66 -5.65 25.72
CA THR A 82 -19.21 -5.58 25.84
C THR A 82 -18.51 -6.13 24.60
N ASP A 83 -18.96 -7.29 24.10
CA ASP A 83 -18.42 -7.92 22.89
C ASP A 83 -18.73 -7.08 21.65
N LEU A 84 -19.93 -6.49 21.59
CA LEU A 84 -20.30 -5.59 20.50
C LEU A 84 -19.41 -4.34 20.43
N ILE A 85 -19.19 -3.68 21.56
CA ILE A 85 -18.32 -2.49 21.64
C ILE A 85 -16.88 -2.86 21.27
N LEU A 86 -16.38 -3.98 21.78
CA LEU A 86 -15.04 -4.45 21.50
C LEU A 86 -14.85 -4.76 20.01
N LYS A 87 -15.76 -5.50 19.38
CA LYS A 87 -15.69 -5.84 17.96
C LYS A 87 -15.87 -4.62 17.06
N SER A 88 -16.82 -3.74 17.35
CA SER A 88 -17.05 -2.53 16.54
C SER A 88 -15.86 -1.57 16.59
N SER A 89 -15.25 -1.37 17.77
CA SER A 89 -14.04 -0.55 17.90
C SER A 89 -12.84 -1.17 17.17
N GLY A 90 -12.63 -2.49 17.32
CA GLY A 90 -11.58 -3.21 16.62
C GLY A 90 -11.73 -3.14 15.10
N LEU A 91 -12.93 -3.39 14.60
CA LEU A 91 -13.26 -3.26 13.18
C LEU A 91 -12.96 -1.88 12.64
N SER A 92 -13.41 -0.82 13.35
CA SER A 92 -13.16 0.55 12.93
C SER A 92 -11.66 0.86 12.84
N LEU A 93 -10.87 0.35 13.78
CA LEU A 93 -9.41 0.52 13.78
C LEU A 93 -8.75 -0.25 12.62
N PHE A 94 -9.12 -1.51 12.42
CA PHE A 94 -8.53 -2.37 11.38
C PHE A 94 -8.85 -1.86 9.98
N LEU A 95 -10.10 -1.43 9.76
CA LEU A 95 -10.53 -0.81 8.52
C LEU A 95 -9.74 0.48 8.24
N TRP A 96 -9.50 1.31 9.26
CA TRP A 96 -8.71 2.53 9.10
C TRP A 96 -7.28 2.23 8.66
N ILE A 97 -6.62 1.28 9.31
CA ILE A 97 -5.25 0.85 8.97
C ILE A 97 -5.21 0.27 7.56
N PHE A 98 -6.20 -0.54 7.18
CA PHE A 98 -6.32 -1.09 5.84
C PHE A 98 -6.47 0.02 4.79
N LEU A 99 -7.41 0.96 4.98
CA LEU A 99 -7.60 2.08 4.07
C LEU A 99 -6.33 2.93 3.95
N ALA A 100 -5.68 3.24 5.07
CA ALA A 100 -4.45 4.03 5.10
C ALA A 100 -3.32 3.39 4.28
N THR A 101 -3.14 2.07 4.42
CA THR A 101 -2.07 1.35 3.73
C THR A 101 -2.42 1.00 2.29
N ALA A 102 -3.67 0.61 2.00
CA ALA A 102 -4.16 0.36 0.65
C ALA A 102 -4.14 1.63 -0.22
N ILE A 103 -4.50 2.80 0.33
CA ILE A 103 -4.43 4.07 -0.40
C ILE A 103 -2.98 4.43 -0.72
N LYS A 104 -2.04 4.31 0.23
CA LYS A 104 -0.61 4.51 -0.06
C LYS A 104 -0.07 3.51 -1.08
N ARG A 105 -0.59 2.28 -1.10
CA ARG A 105 -0.24 1.28 -2.12
C ARG A 105 -0.77 1.68 -3.50
N LEU A 106 -2.00 2.21 -3.59
CA LEU A 106 -2.56 2.75 -4.82
C LEU A 106 -1.77 3.96 -5.31
N HIS A 107 -1.35 4.84 -4.41
CA HIS A 107 -0.47 5.96 -4.73
C HIS A 107 0.87 5.47 -5.32
N ASP A 108 1.42 4.39 -4.78
CA ASP A 108 2.62 3.77 -5.33
C ASP A 108 2.42 3.16 -6.73
N ARG A 109 1.17 2.97 -7.16
CA ARG A 109 0.80 2.55 -8.53
C ARG A 109 0.40 3.70 -9.44
N ASP A 110 0.60 4.94 -9.00
CA ASP A 110 0.09 6.12 -9.68
C ASP A 110 -1.43 6.10 -9.89
N ARG A 111 -2.16 5.59 -8.91
CA ARG A 111 -3.63 5.60 -8.86
C ARG A 111 -4.10 6.45 -7.68
N SER A 112 -5.22 7.13 -7.84
CA SER A 112 -5.85 7.84 -6.72
C SER A 112 -6.39 6.87 -5.67
N GLY A 113 -6.46 7.27 -4.40
CA GLY A 113 -7.08 6.46 -3.35
C GLY A 113 -8.52 6.01 -3.64
N TRP A 114 -9.27 6.79 -4.44
CA TRP A 114 -10.64 6.46 -4.87
C TRP A 114 -10.81 5.12 -5.59
N TRP A 115 -9.75 4.54 -6.15
CA TRP A 115 -9.81 3.20 -6.76
C TRP A 115 -10.21 2.12 -5.74
N ILE A 116 -10.02 2.36 -4.44
CA ILE A 116 -10.48 1.46 -3.39
C ILE A 116 -12.02 1.27 -3.42
N VAL A 117 -12.77 2.29 -3.84
CA VAL A 117 -14.23 2.20 -3.97
C VAL A 117 -14.60 1.19 -5.06
N LEU A 118 -13.92 1.28 -6.20
CA LEU A 118 -14.17 0.38 -7.32
C LEU A 118 -13.76 -1.07 -7.01
N PHE A 119 -12.63 -1.26 -6.34
CA PHE A 119 -12.06 -2.59 -6.09
C PHE A 119 -12.69 -3.32 -4.90
N PHE A 120 -13.12 -2.59 -3.87
CA PHE A 120 -13.54 -3.21 -2.61
C PHE A 120 -14.96 -2.83 -2.22
N PHE A 121 -15.33 -1.55 -2.28
CA PHE A 121 -16.68 -1.16 -1.89
C PHE A 121 -17.75 -1.64 -2.85
N VAL A 122 -17.55 -1.51 -4.17
CA VAL A 122 -18.53 -1.96 -5.18
C VAL A 122 -18.75 -3.48 -5.11
N PRO A 123 -17.70 -4.32 -5.13
CA PRO A 123 -17.88 -5.77 -4.99
C PRO A 123 -18.44 -6.19 -3.63
N GLY A 124 -17.98 -5.57 -2.53
CA GLY A 124 -18.48 -5.88 -1.19
C GLY A 124 -19.96 -5.54 -1.02
N LEU A 125 -20.39 -4.39 -1.55
CA LEU A 125 -21.80 -4.01 -1.55
C LEU A 125 -22.64 -4.98 -2.39
N PHE A 126 -22.16 -5.36 -3.57
CA PHE A 126 -22.83 -6.35 -4.40
C PHE A 126 -22.94 -7.70 -3.68
N SER A 127 -21.87 -8.16 -3.04
CA SER A 127 -21.83 -9.40 -2.27
C SER A 127 -22.88 -9.41 -1.17
N GLN A 128 -22.93 -8.37 -0.32
CA GLN A 128 -23.87 -8.26 0.80
C GLN A 128 -25.34 -8.31 0.36
N PHE A 129 -25.68 -7.68 -0.77
CA PHE A 129 -27.06 -7.52 -1.21
C PHE A 129 -27.44 -8.46 -2.36
N SER A 130 -26.54 -9.37 -2.76
CA SER A 130 -26.77 -10.30 -3.87
C SER A 130 -28.00 -11.19 -3.65
N ASP A 131 -28.27 -11.58 -2.40
CA ASP A 131 -29.45 -12.37 -2.00
C ASP A 131 -30.80 -11.68 -2.30
N LEU A 132 -30.81 -10.38 -2.62
CA LEU A 132 -32.02 -9.65 -3.03
C LEU A 132 -32.29 -9.67 -4.51
N LEU A 133 -31.32 -10.14 -5.29
CA LEU A 133 -31.48 -10.32 -6.72
C LEU A 133 -32.16 -11.67 -6.97
N PRO A 134 -33.00 -11.76 -8.01
CA PRO A 134 -33.63 -13.03 -8.36
C PRO A 134 -32.56 -14.04 -8.82
N ASP A 135 -32.81 -15.33 -8.56
CA ASP A 135 -32.00 -16.45 -9.06
C ASP A 135 -32.17 -16.62 -10.58
N ALA A 136 -31.64 -15.66 -11.32
CA ALA A 136 -31.78 -15.57 -12.76
C ALA A 136 -30.40 -15.52 -13.42
N SER A 137 -30.28 -16.19 -14.58
CA SER A 137 -29.04 -16.29 -15.34
C SER A 137 -28.47 -14.93 -15.78
N TRP A 138 -29.30 -13.89 -15.85
CA TRP A 138 -28.85 -12.53 -16.18
C TRP A 138 -28.13 -11.83 -15.03
N VAL A 139 -28.23 -12.32 -13.79
CA VAL A 139 -27.48 -11.80 -12.64
C VAL A 139 -26.02 -12.30 -12.64
N LEU A 140 -25.78 -13.49 -13.20
CA LEU A 140 -24.45 -14.11 -13.31
C LEU A 140 -23.37 -13.18 -13.91
N PRO A 141 -23.57 -12.46 -15.03
CA PRO A 141 -22.53 -11.55 -15.53
C PRO A 141 -22.18 -10.43 -14.55
N PHE A 142 -23.13 -9.96 -13.74
CA PHE A 142 -22.88 -8.93 -12.72
C PHE A 142 -22.07 -9.48 -11.55
N SER A 143 -22.36 -10.71 -11.11
CA SER A 143 -21.56 -11.35 -10.07
C SER A 143 -20.14 -11.63 -10.54
N LEU A 144 -19.97 -12.12 -11.77
CA LEU A 144 -18.65 -12.30 -12.37
C LEU A 144 -17.88 -10.98 -12.50
N ALA A 145 -18.55 -9.89 -12.89
CA ALA A 145 -17.93 -8.57 -12.99
C ALA A 145 -17.49 -8.06 -11.61
N ALA A 146 -18.33 -8.20 -10.57
CA ALA A 146 -17.99 -7.83 -9.20
C ALA A 146 -16.78 -8.64 -8.69
N SER A 147 -16.78 -9.96 -8.90
CA SER A 147 -15.65 -10.82 -8.54
C SER A 147 -14.38 -10.47 -9.31
N ALA A 148 -14.49 -10.11 -10.60
CA ALA A 148 -13.34 -9.69 -11.40
C ALA A 148 -12.74 -8.36 -10.91
N LEU A 149 -13.57 -7.39 -10.50
CA LEU A 149 -13.10 -6.13 -9.92
C LEU A 149 -12.38 -6.35 -8.58
N TRP A 150 -12.93 -7.21 -7.72
CA TRP A 150 -12.31 -7.58 -6.46
C TRP A 150 -10.97 -8.28 -6.68
N LEU A 151 -10.93 -9.26 -7.59
CA LEU A 151 -9.70 -9.98 -7.92
C LEU A 151 -8.64 -9.05 -8.53
N TRP A 152 -9.04 -8.12 -9.40
CA TRP A 152 -8.14 -7.10 -9.93
C TRP A 152 -7.58 -6.24 -8.79
N GLY A 153 -8.41 -5.76 -7.87
CA GLY A 153 -7.97 -5.01 -6.70
C GLY A 153 -6.92 -5.74 -5.87
N ILE A 154 -7.10 -7.04 -5.63
CA ILE A 154 -6.12 -7.87 -4.92
C ILE A 154 -4.80 -7.96 -5.68
N ILE A 155 -4.85 -8.30 -6.97
CA ILE A 155 -3.63 -8.44 -7.79
C ILE A 155 -2.85 -7.12 -7.80
N GLU A 156 -3.56 -6.02 -8.01
CA GLU A 156 -3.04 -4.66 -8.05
C GLU A 156 -2.34 -4.25 -6.74
N LEU A 157 -2.95 -4.54 -5.58
CA LEU A 157 -2.38 -4.16 -4.29
C LEU A 157 -1.23 -5.08 -3.85
N PHE A 158 -1.40 -6.39 -4.00
CA PHE A 158 -0.55 -7.38 -3.31
C PHE A 158 0.55 -7.98 -4.19
N ILE A 159 0.34 -8.04 -5.50
CA ILE A 159 1.20 -8.80 -6.41
C ILE A 159 2.02 -7.87 -7.31
N VAL A 160 1.35 -6.93 -7.97
CA VAL A 160 1.98 -6.06 -8.99
C VAL A 160 3.00 -5.14 -8.32
N PRO A 161 4.19 -4.89 -8.92
CA PRO A 161 5.16 -3.94 -8.41
C PRO A 161 4.69 -2.48 -8.50
N GLY A 162 5.31 -1.61 -7.71
CA GLY A 162 5.12 -0.16 -7.74
C GLY A 162 5.67 0.51 -8.99
N THR A 163 5.36 1.79 -9.17
CA THR A 163 5.97 2.63 -10.21
C THR A 163 7.42 2.96 -9.84
N ALA A 164 8.36 2.71 -10.76
CA ALA A 164 9.76 3.08 -10.55
C ALA A 164 9.94 4.59 -10.58
N GLY A 165 10.78 5.12 -9.69
CA GLY A 165 11.14 6.53 -9.64
C GLY A 165 10.06 7.44 -9.04
N HIS A 166 10.19 8.74 -9.28
CA HIS A 166 9.31 9.75 -8.70
C HIS A 166 7.91 9.71 -9.32
N ASN A 167 6.90 9.82 -8.46
CA ASN A 167 5.50 9.90 -8.84
C ASN A 167 4.85 11.14 -8.18
N ARG A 168 3.64 11.54 -8.60
CA ARG A 168 2.86 12.66 -8.04
C ARG A 168 2.64 12.57 -6.52
N PHE A 169 2.77 11.36 -5.95
CA PHE A 169 2.58 11.10 -4.53
C PHE A 169 3.89 11.03 -3.73
N GLY A 170 5.05 11.17 -4.39
CA GLY A 170 6.36 11.19 -3.75
C GLY A 170 7.43 10.33 -4.43
N PRO A 171 8.65 10.31 -3.86
CA PRO A 171 9.77 9.50 -4.35
C PRO A 171 9.48 8.00 -4.25
N ASP A 172 10.30 7.19 -4.93
CA ASP A 172 10.21 5.74 -4.92
C ASP A 172 10.61 5.17 -3.55
N PRO A 173 9.75 4.40 -2.87
CA PRO A 173 10.08 3.80 -1.57
C PRO A 173 11.20 2.76 -1.64
N LEU A 174 11.62 2.30 -2.83
CA LEU A 174 12.72 1.36 -3.01
C LEU A 174 14.06 2.03 -3.38
N ALA A 175 14.04 3.29 -3.83
CA ALA A 175 15.27 3.97 -4.28
C ALA A 175 16.31 4.15 -3.16
N ASP A 176 15.87 4.36 -1.90
CA ASP A 176 16.77 4.48 -0.75
C ASP A 176 17.64 3.22 -0.49
N PHE A 177 17.24 2.05 -1.01
CA PHE A 177 18.01 0.80 -0.84
C PHE A 177 19.05 0.57 -1.94
N ASP A 178 18.89 1.17 -3.12
CA ASP A 178 19.84 1.03 -4.22
C ASP A 178 21.07 1.92 -4.02
N ASP A 179 20.93 3.08 -3.38
CA ASP A 179 22.07 3.97 -3.07
C ASP A 179 23.07 3.34 -2.08
N GLY A 180 22.61 2.40 -1.24
CA GLY A 180 23.44 1.67 -0.26
C GLY A 180 24.10 0.39 -0.79
N SER A 181 23.57 -0.20 -1.86
CA SER A 181 24.10 -1.46 -2.45
C SER A 181 24.81 -1.26 -3.80
N ALA A 182 24.62 -0.11 -4.44
CA ALA A 182 25.31 0.28 -5.67
C ALA A 182 26.53 1.20 -5.44
N SER A 183 27.03 1.35 -4.21
CA SER A 183 28.32 2.03 -3.96
C SER A 183 29.52 1.12 -4.26
N ALA A 184 29.57 0.59 -5.48
CA ALA A 184 30.79 0.17 -6.16
C ALA A 184 30.72 0.47 -7.67
N ALA A 185 29.88 1.43 -8.09
CA ALA A 185 30.10 2.11 -9.36
C ALA A 185 31.30 3.06 -9.19
N PRO A 186 32.35 2.99 -10.03
CA PRO A 186 33.41 4.00 -10.03
C PRO A 186 32.74 5.37 -10.17
N PRO A 187 33.22 6.41 -9.46
CA PRO A 187 32.65 7.74 -9.60
C PRO A 187 32.66 8.06 -11.09
N ALA A 188 31.48 8.34 -11.65
CA ALA A 188 31.35 8.82 -13.01
C ALA A 188 32.42 9.91 -13.18
N LYS A 189 33.36 9.63 -14.09
CA LYS A 189 34.54 10.46 -14.38
C LYS A 189 34.11 11.91 -14.30
N SER A 190 34.57 12.62 -13.26
CA SER A 190 34.22 14.02 -12.98
C SER A 190 34.33 14.80 -14.28
N TRP A 191 33.18 15.12 -14.88
CA TRP A 191 33.16 15.92 -16.08
C TRP A 191 33.48 17.34 -15.63
N ASP A 192 34.72 17.74 -15.88
CA ASP A 192 35.27 19.02 -15.47
C ASP A 192 35.20 19.96 -16.67
N GLN A 193 34.15 20.78 -16.71
CA GLN A 193 33.91 21.77 -17.76
C GLN A 193 35.10 22.72 -17.96
N SER A 194 35.93 22.90 -16.94
CA SER A 194 37.11 23.77 -17.02
C SER A 194 38.27 23.17 -17.83
N ARG A 195 38.24 21.87 -18.14
CA ARG A 195 39.25 21.21 -18.99
C ARG A 195 39.03 21.38 -20.49
N GLU A 196 37.82 21.73 -20.92
CA GLU A 196 37.54 22.01 -22.35
C GLU A 196 37.78 23.48 -22.73
N ILE A 197 37.86 24.38 -21.75
CA ILE A 197 38.17 25.80 -21.96
C ILE A 197 39.68 26.04 -21.74
N GLU A 198 40.52 25.18 -22.29
CA GLU A 198 41.94 25.52 -22.48
C GLU A 198 42.02 26.39 -23.74
N ILE A 199 41.68 27.67 -23.59
CA ILE A 199 42.03 28.69 -24.59
C ILE A 199 43.55 28.80 -24.53
N VAL A 200 44.23 27.90 -25.25
CA VAL A 200 45.66 27.99 -25.50
C VAL A 200 45.85 29.30 -26.28
N PRO A 201 46.48 30.34 -25.70
CA PRO A 201 46.83 31.49 -26.48
C PRO A 201 47.81 31.00 -27.55
N PRO A 202 47.63 31.36 -28.83
CA PRO A 202 48.63 31.06 -29.83
C PRO A 202 49.95 31.67 -29.36
N ARG A 203 50.94 30.83 -29.02
CA ARG A 203 52.31 31.31 -28.83
C ARG A 203 52.77 31.75 -30.21
N ALA A 204 52.68 33.04 -30.48
CA ALA A 204 53.40 33.65 -31.58
C ALA A 204 54.90 33.54 -31.26
N SER A 205 55.52 32.45 -31.69
CA SER A 205 56.98 32.40 -31.76
C SER A 205 57.43 33.53 -32.70
N PRO A 206 58.43 34.36 -32.32
CA PRO A 206 58.99 35.34 -33.23
C PRO A 206 59.47 34.64 -34.50
N PRO A 207 59.30 35.24 -35.69
CA PRO A 207 59.88 34.68 -36.91
C PRO A 207 61.38 34.48 -36.69
N GLY A 208 61.87 33.27 -36.93
CA GLY A 208 63.29 32.95 -36.81
C GLY A 208 64.11 33.99 -37.57
N GLY A 209 64.93 34.75 -36.84
CA GLY A 209 65.76 35.79 -37.41
C GLY A 209 66.61 35.22 -38.54
N MET A 210 66.55 35.87 -39.71
CA MET A 210 67.32 35.49 -40.88
C MET A 210 68.81 35.71 -40.59
N HIS A 211 69.51 34.64 -40.21
CA HIS A 211 70.97 34.63 -40.08
C HIS A 211 71.60 34.69 -41.49
N VAL A 212 71.93 35.90 -41.95
CA VAL A 212 72.79 36.08 -43.12
C VAL A 212 74.24 35.94 -42.67
N LYS A 213 74.92 34.87 -43.10
CA LYS A 213 76.37 34.74 -42.91
C LYS A 213 77.05 35.84 -43.73
N ARG A 214 77.74 36.77 -43.05
CA ARG A 214 78.75 37.60 -43.70
C ARG A 214 79.94 36.71 -44.04
N GLY A 215 80.26 36.63 -45.33
CA GLY A 215 81.48 36.02 -45.83
C GLY A 215 82.25 37.00 -46.70
N ALA A 216 83.55 37.08 -46.42
CA ALA A 216 84.66 37.72 -47.14
C ALA A 216 84.61 39.25 -47.31
#